data_AF-A0AAJ1TSW6-F1
#
_entry.id   AF-A0AAJ1TSW6-F1
#
_cell.length_a   1.000
_cell.length_b   1.000
_cell.length_c   1.000
_cell.angle_alpha   90.00
_cell.angle_beta   90.00
_cell.angle_gamma   90.00
#
_symmetry.space_group_name_H-M   'P 1'
#
loop_
_entity.id
_entity.type
_entity.pdbx_description
1 polymer ?
#
loop_
_entity_poly.entity_id
_entity_poly.type
_entity_poly.pdbx_seq_one_letter_code
_entity_poly.pdbx_strand_id
1 'polypeptide(L)'
;MSDKTKPFRPGEAVDALGEREGDFVLPLCLPKPSLLIGEDLAMIVLDTIHGQRVGLPLSAQGAADLHAVLEEALRLLQARNGGSLQ
;
A
#
# COMPACT_ATOMS: atom_id res chain seq x y z
N MET A 1 12.48 8.44 -14.90
CA MET A 1 12.37 9.81 -14.35
C MET A 1 12.10 9.66 -12.86
N SER A 2 13.03 10.09 -11.99
CA SER A 2 12.82 10.06 -10.54
C SER A 2 11.83 11.17 -10.23
N ASP A 3 10.56 10.80 -10.11
CA ASP A 3 9.50 11.74 -9.78
C ASP A 3 9.76 12.23 -8.36
N LYS A 4 10.01 13.53 -8.18
CA LYS A 4 10.30 14.16 -6.87
C LYS A 4 8.99 14.31 -6.07
N THR A 5 8.20 13.25 -5.97
CA THR A 5 6.96 13.27 -5.23
C THR A 5 7.30 13.34 -3.74
N LYS A 6 6.89 14.42 -3.06
CA LYS A 6 7.15 14.61 -1.62
C LYS A 6 6.74 13.36 -0.83
N PRO A 7 7.42 12.92 0.24
CA PRO A 7 7.01 11.73 0.99
C PRO A 7 5.56 11.81 1.46
N PHE A 8 4.85 10.67 1.50
CA PHE A 8 3.52 10.62 2.10
C PHE A 8 3.64 10.86 3.61
N ARG A 9 2.80 11.72 4.18
CA ARG A 9 2.83 12.11 5.60
C ARG A 9 1.49 11.76 6.25
N PRO A 10 1.40 10.63 6.99
CA PRO A 10 0.15 10.22 7.62
C PRO A 10 -0.45 11.27 8.56
N GLY A 11 0.38 12.00 9.31
CA GLY A 11 -0.07 13.05 10.23
C GLY A 11 -0.62 14.33 9.56
N GLU A 12 -0.41 14.48 8.24
CA GLU A 12 -0.97 15.58 7.44
C GLU A 12 -2.10 15.08 6.51
N ALA A 13 -2.41 13.78 6.54
CA ALA A 13 -3.42 13.18 5.69
C ALA A 13 -4.84 13.57 6.16
N VAL A 14 -5.75 13.72 5.20
CA VAL A 14 -7.17 13.91 5.45
C VAL A 14 -7.93 12.65 5.06
N ASP A 15 -9.10 12.44 5.66
CA ASP A 15 -9.97 11.33 5.27
C ASP A 15 -10.34 11.46 3.78
N ALA A 16 -10.09 10.39 3.02
CA ALA A 16 -10.35 10.35 1.59
C ALA A 16 -11.85 10.39 1.26
N LEU A 17 -12.71 9.92 2.17
CA LEU A 17 -14.16 9.93 2.04
C LEU A 17 -14.77 11.24 2.56
N GLY A 18 -14.12 11.87 3.55
CA GLY A 18 -14.57 13.12 4.17
C GLY A 18 -15.99 13.06 4.74
N GLU A 19 -16.57 14.23 5.03
CA GLU A 19 -18.02 14.41 5.25
C GLU A 19 -18.65 14.89 3.94
N ARG A 20 -19.06 13.98 3.06
CA ARG A 20 -19.76 14.36 1.82
C ARG A 20 -21.06 13.59 1.67
N GLU A 21 -22.16 14.32 1.60
CA GLU A 21 -23.41 13.84 1.01
C GLU A 21 -23.24 13.82 -0.52
N GLY A 22 -23.44 12.65 -1.15
CA GLY A 22 -23.44 12.49 -2.60
C GLY A 22 -22.58 11.33 -3.11
N ASP A 23 -22.51 11.19 -4.43
CA ASP A 23 -21.78 10.10 -5.10
C ASP A 23 -20.27 10.26 -4.93
N PHE A 24 -19.62 9.24 -4.35
CA PHE A 24 -18.17 9.16 -4.20
C PHE A 24 -17.55 8.36 -5.35
N VAL A 25 -16.56 8.93 -6.01
CA VAL A 25 -15.78 8.23 -7.04
C VAL A 25 -14.58 7.56 -6.38
N LEU A 26 -14.53 6.23 -6.45
CA LEU A 26 -13.38 5.46 -5.96
C LEU A 26 -12.11 5.88 -6.72
N PRO A 27 -11.01 6.19 -6.01
CA PRO A 27 -9.78 6.62 -6.66
C PRO A 27 -9.19 5.47 -7.49
N LEU A 28 -8.95 5.73 -8.78
CA LEU A 28 -8.24 4.81 -9.66
C LEU A 28 -6.75 4.82 -9.32
N CYS A 29 -6.26 3.73 -8.74
CA CYS A 29 -4.91 3.59 -8.24
C CYS A 29 -3.96 2.97 -9.29
N LEU A 30 -2.74 3.49 -9.36
CA LEU A 30 -1.68 2.97 -10.22
C LEU A 30 -1.13 1.66 -9.66
N PRO A 31 -0.73 0.71 -10.54
CA PRO A 31 -0.09 -0.52 -10.11
C PRO A 31 1.36 -0.22 -9.71
N LYS A 32 1.60 -0.10 -8.40
CA LYS A 32 2.91 -0.13 -7.68
C LYS A 32 2.69 0.50 -6.29
N PRO A 33 2.01 -0.21 -5.36
CA PRO A 33 1.91 0.29 -4.00
C PRO A 33 3.28 0.45 -3.36
N SER A 34 3.42 1.46 -2.52
CA SER A 34 4.52 1.56 -1.57
C SER A 34 4.04 1.11 -0.19
N LEU A 35 4.93 0.54 0.61
CA LEU A 35 4.62 0.18 2.00
C LEU A 35 5.35 1.16 2.93
N LEU A 36 4.62 1.79 3.83
CA LEU A 36 5.15 2.63 4.90
C LEU A 36 4.97 1.86 6.22
N ILE A 37 6.08 1.63 6.92
CA ILE A 37 6.10 0.96 8.24
C ILE A 37 6.79 1.90 9.22
N GLY A 38 6.07 2.28 10.27
CA GLY A 38 6.59 2.91 11.47
C GLY A 38 6.42 1.99 12.69
N GLU A 39 6.75 2.50 13.87
CA GLU A 39 6.68 1.75 15.13
C GLU A 39 5.23 1.33 15.47
N ASP A 40 4.26 2.23 15.27
CA ASP A 40 2.85 2.01 15.64
C ASP A 40 1.89 1.93 14.44
N LEU A 41 2.39 2.09 13.21
CA LEU A 41 1.55 2.22 12.02
C LEU A 41 2.20 1.54 10.81
N ALA A 42 1.44 0.66 10.16
CA ALA A 42 1.75 0.17 8.82
C ALA A 42 0.68 0.67 7.84
N MET A 43 1.08 1.04 6.63
CA MET A 43 0.19 1.63 5.64
C MET A 43 0.62 1.28 4.22
N ILE A 44 -0.34 0.87 3.40
CA ILE A 44 -0.13 0.79 1.95
C ILE A 44 -0.42 2.17 1.36
N VAL A 45 0.51 2.70 0.58
CA VAL A 45 0.39 3.99 -0.10
C VAL A 45 0.24 3.75 -1.60
N LEU A 46 -0.85 4.26 -2.16
CA LEU A 46 -1.21 4.13 -3.57
C LEU A 46 -1.17 5.50 -4.25
N ASP A 47 -0.46 5.61 -5.36
CA ASP A 47 -0.57 6.76 -6.26
C ASP A 47 -1.84 6.61 -7.11
N THR A 48 -2.57 7.69 -7.35
CA THR A 48 -3.76 7.69 -8.23
C THR A 48 -3.41 8.22 -9.62
N ILE A 49 -4.25 7.92 -10.61
CA ILE A 49 -4.11 8.47 -11.97
C ILE A 49 -4.21 10.01 -12.01
N HIS A 50 -4.76 10.62 -10.96
CA HIS A 50 -4.89 12.07 -10.81
C HIS A 50 -3.71 12.70 -10.07
N GLY A 51 -2.65 11.94 -9.82
CA GLY A 51 -1.46 12.43 -9.11
C GLY A 51 -1.66 12.62 -7.60
N GLN A 52 -2.73 12.04 -7.04
CA GLN A 52 -2.97 12.04 -5.59
C GLN A 52 -2.34 10.81 -4.95
N ARG A 53 -2.24 10.80 -3.62
CA ARG A 53 -1.86 9.61 -2.86
C ARG A 53 -2.90 9.25 -1.82
N VAL A 54 -3.21 7.97 -1.74
CA VAL A 54 -4.14 7.39 -0.78
C VAL A 54 -3.36 6.45 0.13
N GLY A 55 -3.52 6.66 1.43
CA GLY A 55 -3.00 5.77 2.47
C GLY A 55 -4.09 4.81 2.93
N LEU A 56 -3.79 3.51 2.89
CA LEU A 56 -4.63 2.44 3.45
C LEU A 56 -3.98 1.94 4.73
N PRO A 57 -4.42 2.40 5.92
CA PRO A 57 -3.85 1.94 7.17
C PRO A 57 -4.13 0.45 7.34
N LEU A 58 -3.10 -0.29 7.76
CA LEU A 58 -3.20 -1.70 8.08
C LEU A 58 -3.41 -1.85 9.59
N SER A 59 -4.37 -2.68 9.97
CA SER A 59 -4.41 -3.20 11.34
C SER A 59 -3.21 -4.11 11.59
N ALA A 60 -2.89 -4.38 12.86
CA ALA A 60 -1.84 -5.34 13.21
C ALA A 60 -2.06 -6.72 12.53
N GLN A 61 -3.31 -7.19 12.51
CA GLN A 61 -3.67 -8.42 11.82
C GLN A 61 -3.48 -8.29 10.30
N GLY A 62 -3.95 -7.20 9.69
CA GLY A 62 -3.80 -6.99 8.25
C GLY A 62 -2.33 -6.91 7.79
N ALA A 63 -1.44 -6.36 8.64
CA ALA A 63 -0.01 -6.37 8.40
C ALA A 63 0.58 -7.79 8.47
N ALA A 64 0.17 -8.59 9.45
CA ALA A 64 0.60 -9.99 9.57
C ALA A 64 0.11 -10.84 8.38
N ASP A 65 -1.15 -10.66 7.98
CA ASP A 65 -1.72 -11.36 6.82
C ASP A 65 -0.98 -10.98 5.54
N LEU A 66 -0.70 -9.68 5.34
CA LEU A 66 0.09 -9.21 4.19
C LEU A 66 1.48 -9.83 4.18
N HIS A 67 2.16 -9.90 5.32
CA HIS A 67 3.46 -10.55 5.44
C HIS A 67 3.40 -12.02 5.00
N ALA A 68 2.43 -12.79 5.52
CA ALA A 68 2.27 -14.21 5.19
C ALA A 68 1.98 -14.43 3.69
N VAL A 69 1.14 -13.59 3.09
CA VAL A 69 0.84 -13.66 1.65
C VAL A 69 2.08 -13.35 0.80
N LEU A 70 2.85 -12.33 1.18
CA LEU A 70 4.07 -11.96 0.46
C LEU A 70 5.17 -13.04 0.58
N GLU A 71 5.33 -13.63 1.77
CA GLU A 71 6.25 -14.74 2.01
C GLU A 71 5.92 -15.94 1.12
N GLU A 72 4.65 -16.34 1.08
CA GLU A 72 4.22 -17.46 0.24
C GLU A 72 4.36 -17.15 -1.25
N ALA A 73 4.02 -15.93 -1.68
CA ALA A 73 4.22 -15.51 -3.07
C ALA A 73 5.69 -15.56 -3.47
N LEU A 74 6.60 -15.09 -2.59
CA LEU A 74 8.05 -15.17 -2.81
C LEU A 74 8.53 -16.61 -2.86
N ARG A 75 8.06 -17.47 -1.95
CA ARG A 75 8.37 -18.90 -1.92
C ARG A 75 8.00 -19.58 -3.26
N LEU A 76 6.81 -19.30 -3.77
CA LEU A 76 6.33 -19.82 -5.05
C LEU A 76 7.16 -19.29 -6.24
N LEU A 77 7.55 -18.02 -6.22
CA LEU A 77 8.41 -17.43 -7.25
C LEU A 77 9.81 -18.07 -7.26
N GLN A 78 10.39 -18.33 -6.10
CA GLN A 78 11.70 -18.98 -5.97
C GLN A 78 11.66 -20.44 -6.45
N ALA A 79 10.62 -21.19 -6.06
CA ALA A 79 10.44 -22.57 -6.50
C ALA A 79 10.29 -22.68 -8.03
N ARG A 80 9.61 -21.73 -8.67
CA ARG A 80 9.47 -21.66 -10.14
C ARG A 80 10.78 -21.36 -10.85
N ASN A 81 11.70 -20.64 -10.20
CA ASN A 81 13.01 -20.28 -10.75
C ASN A 81 14.11 -21.31 -10.44
N GLY A 82 13.73 -22.51 -9.96
CA GLY A 82 14.69 -23.59 -9.65
C GLY A 82 15.48 -23.39 -8.35
N GLY A 83 15.08 -22.45 -7.50
CA GLY A 83 15.64 -22.30 -6.16
C GLY A 83 15.20 -23.44 -5.24
N SER A 84 16.15 -24.06 -4.53
CA SER A 84 15.82 -25.06 -3.51
C SER A 84 15.12 -24.39 -2.33
N LEU A 85 13.93 -24.88 -2.00
CA LEU A 85 13.25 -24.55 -0.75
C LEU A 85 14.01 -25.27 0.37
N GLN A 86 14.76 -24.53 1.18
CA GLN A 86 15.33 -25.03 2.44
C GLN A 86 14.53 -24.47 3.61
#